data_AF-A0AAN8FI29-F1
#
_entry.id   AF-A0AAN8FI29-F1
#
_cell.length_a   1.000
_cell.length_b   1.000
_cell.length_c   1.000
_cell.angle_alpha   90.00
_cell.angle_beta   90.00
_cell.angle_gamma   90.00
#
_symmetry.space_group_name_H-M   'P 1'
#
loop_
_entity.id
_entity.type
_entity.pdbx_description
1 polymer ?
#
loop_
_entity_poly.entity_id
_entity_poly.type
_entity_poly.pdbx_seq_one_letter_code
_entity_poly.pdbx_strand_id
1 'polypeptide(L)'
;MLKLKYDCELEKAAKAEVDRCLAYPSGNNPPDVQVNIARISKSIAKYRKNAMLEGVKYWWKQVKEVNGIGVRAIFRTVHLNSTIQFFTRVRQSGINTTKIKQT
;
A
#
# COMPACT_ATOMS: atom_id res chain seq x y z
N MET A 1 3.28 -1.54 -17.31
CA MET A 1 3.22 -0.84 -16.01
C MET A 1 3.18 0.63 -16.29
N LEU A 2 2.26 1.39 -15.68
CA LEU A 2 2.26 2.84 -15.82
C LEU A 2 3.34 3.45 -14.91
N LYS A 3 3.91 4.58 -15.35
CA LYS A 3 4.87 5.34 -14.54
C LYS A 3 4.10 6.22 -13.56
N LEU A 4 4.37 6.05 -12.27
CA LEU A 4 3.83 6.88 -11.22
C LEU A 4 4.32 8.33 -11.35
N LYS A 5 3.40 9.28 -11.16
CA LYS A 5 3.71 10.70 -10.95
C LYS A 5 3.42 11.05 -9.50
N TYR A 6 4.27 11.89 -8.91
CA TYR A 6 4.03 12.42 -7.58
C TYR A 6 2.84 13.39 -7.63
N ASP A 7 2.00 13.36 -6.60
CA ASP A 7 0.83 14.22 -6.47
C ASP A 7 0.83 14.83 -5.07
N CYS A 8 0.89 16.17 -5.02
CA CYS A 8 0.97 16.92 -3.78
C CYS A 8 -0.33 16.86 -2.94
N GLU A 9 -1.49 16.65 -3.56
CA GLU A 9 -2.75 16.49 -2.83
C GLU A 9 -2.81 15.12 -2.17
N LEU A 10 -2.31 14.08 -2.86
CA LEU A 10 -2.14 12.76 -2.24
C LEU A 10 -1.11 12.77 -1.10
N GLU A 11 -0.05 13.58 -1.20
CA GLU A 11 0.90 13.78 -0.10
C GLU A 11 0.24 14.42 1.12
N LYS A 12 -0.56 15.48 0.93
CA LYS A 12 -1.29 16.13 2.03
C LYS A 12 -2.27 15.17 2.70
N ALA A 13 -3.02 14.39 1.91
CA ALA A 13 -3.92 13.37 2.43
C ALA A 13 -3.16 12.30 3.23
N ALA A 14 -2.02 11.82 2.70
CA ALA A 14 -1.17 10.87 3.41
C ALA A 14 -0.62 11.45 4.72
N LYS A 15 -0.26 12.74 4.74
CA LYS A 15 0.17 13.45 5.96
C LYS A 15 -0.96 13.50 7.00
N ALA A 16 -2.15 13.94 6.61
CA ALA A 16 -3.30 14.00 7.51
C ALA A 16 -3.62 12.63 8.11
N GLU A 17 -3.46 11.58 7.31
CA GLU A 17 -3.67 10.20 7.72
C GLU A 17 -2.67 9.73 8.78
N VAL A 18 -1.37 10.00 8.60
CA VAL A 18 -0.34 9.62 9.58
C VAL A 18 -0.33 10.51 10.82
N ASP A 19 -0.77 11.76 10.72
CA ASP A 19 -0.87 12.69 11.86
C ASP A 19 -1.89 12.20 12.90
N ARG A 20 -2.85 11.34 12.52
CA ARG A 20 -3.74 10.64 13.46
C ARG A 20 -2.99 9.70 14.41
N CYS A 21 -1.74 9.36 14.11
CA CYS A 21 -0.89 8.48 14.92
C CYS A 21 -1.49 7.09 15.18
N LEU A 22 -2.37 6.62 14.30
CA LEU A 22 -2.99 5.29 14.36
C LEU A 22 -2.27 4.29 13.45
N ALA A 23 -2.28 3.02 13.85
CA ALA A 23 -1.61 1.95 13.12
C ALA A 23 -2.37 1.48 11.87
N TYR A 24 -3.60 1.94 11.69
CA TYR A 24 -4.51 1.53 10.62
C TYR A 24 -5.10 2.75 9.90
N PRO A 25 -5.41 2.61 8.59
CA PRO A 25 -6.06 3.68 7.85
C PRO A 25 -7.47 3.99 8.40
N SER A 26 -7.93 5.23 8.25
CA SER A 26 -9.23 5.72 8.69
C SER A 26 -10.38 5.09 7.92
N GLY A 27 -10.11 4.64 6.69
CA GLY A 27 -11.13 4.14 5.76
C GLY A 27 -11.91 5.25 5.05
N ASN A 28 -11.69 6.52 5.41
CA ASN A 28 -12.43 7.68 4.87
C ASN A 28 -11.78 8.28 3.62
N ASN A 29 -11.12 7.45 2.80
CA ASN A 29 -10.44 7.92 1.60
C ASN A 29 -11.41 7.99 0.42
N PRO A 30 -11.19 8.89 -0.56
CA PRO A 30 -11.93 8.87 -1.82
C PRO A 30 -11.92 7.47 -2.46
N PRO A 31 -12.98 7.08 -3.21
CA PRO A 31 -13.11 5.71 -3.75
C PRO A 31 -11.97 5.25 -4.66
N ASP A 32 -11.27 6.19 -5.29
CA ASP A 32 -10.14 5.97 -6.19
C ASP A 32 -8.78 6.04 -5.49
N VAL A 33 -8.74 6.39 -4.21
CA VAL A 33 -7.51 6.50 -3.41
C VAL A 33 -7.33 5.26 -2.54
N GLN A 34 -6.19 4.60 -2.72
CA GLN A 34 -5.78 3.47 -1.88
C GLN A 34 -4.63 3.86 -0.97
N VAL A 35 -4.67 3.38 0.27
CA VAL A 35 -3.67 3.70 1.29
C VAL A 35 -2.83 2.47 1.64
N ASN A 36 -1.53 2.69 1.73
CA ASN A 36 -0.59 1.81 2.40
C ASN A 36 -0.04 2.52 3.63
N ILE A 37 0.01 1.82 4.76
CA ILE A 37 0.58 2.33 6.01
C ILE A 37 1.72 1.41 6.46
N ALA A 38 2.79 1.99 7.01
CA ALA A 38 3.91 1.25 7.59
C ALA A 38 4.39 1.95 8.85
N ARG A 39 4.62 1.19 9.92
CA ARG A 39 5.22 1.68 11.16
C ARG A 39 6.66 1.23 11.23
N ILE A 40 7.58 2.18 11.22
CA ILE A 40 9.01 1.92 11.25
C ILE A 40 9.56 2.43 12.58
N SER A 41 10.24 1.56 13.32
CA SER A 41 10.92 1.97 14.56
C SER A 41 12.01 3.01 14.26
N LYS A 42 12.15 4.02 15.13
CA LYS A 42 13.26 4.98 15.06
C LYS A 42 14.63 4.31 15.15
N SER A 43 14.74 3.15 15.81
CA SER A 43 15.98 2.38 15.86
C SER A 43 16.38 1.78 14.52
N ILE A 44 15.39 1.50 13.65
CA ILE A 44 15.60 0.99 12.29
C ILE A 44 15.88 2.16 11.33
N ALA A 45 15.11 3.25 11.45
CA ALA A 45 15.24 4.41 10.60
C ALA A 45 15.19 5.72 11.40
N LYS A 46 16.37 6.32 11.61
CA LYS A 46 16.52 7.61 12.31
C LYS A 46 15.92 8.79 11.54
N TYR A 47 15.98 8.76 10.21
CA TYR A 47 15.56 9.85 9.33
C TYR A 47 14.34 9.47 8.49
N ARG A 48 13.49 10.47 8.18
CA ARG A 48 12.26 10.29 7.37
C ARG A 48 12.54 9.61 6.04
N LYS A 49 13.62 9.99 5.34
CA LYS A 49 14.00 9.38 4.05
C LYS A 49 14.25 7.88 4.18
N ASN A 50 14.92 7.44 5.24
CA ASN A 50 15.19 6.03 5.49
C ASN A 50 13.90 5.30 5.88
N ALA A 51 13.04 5.94 6.68
CA ALA A 51 11.74 5.36 7.04
C ALA A 51 10.83 5.16 5.82
N MET A 52 10.85 6.09 4.85
CA MET A 52 10.15 5.91 3.58
C MET A 52 10.69 4.70 2.81
N LEU A 53 12.01 4.56 2.71
CA LEU A 53 12.63 3.41 2.03
C LEU A 53 12.25 2.08 2.71
N GLU A 54 12.32 2.00 4.03
CA GLU A 54 11.93 0.81 4.78
C GLU A 54 10.44 0.50 4.67
N GLY A 55 9.58 1.52 4.63
CA GLY A 55 8.15 1.37 4.36
C GLY A 55 7.87 0.74 2.99
N VAL A 56 8.54 1.23 1.94
CA VAL A 56 8.41 0.67 0.59
C VAL A 56 8.90 -0.78 0.54
N LYS A 57 10.04 -1.09 1.16
CA LYS A 57 10.55 -2.46 1.27
C LYS A 57 9.57 -3.38 1.99
N TYR A 58 8.97 -2.90 3.08
CA TYR A 58 7.97 -3.62 3.85
C TYR A 58 6.73 -3.97 3.01
N TRP A 59 6.21 -3.03 2.22
CA TRP A 59 5.07 -3.30 1.34
C TRP A 59 5.44 -4.26 0.22
N TRP A 60 6.62 -4.10 -0.37
CA TRP A 60 7.04 -4.92 -1.51
C TRP A 60 7.32 -6.37 -1.12
N LYS A 61 7.95 -6.61 0.04
CA LYS A 61 8.31 -7.97 0.48
C LYS A 61 7.12 -8.87 0.76
N GLN A 62 5.91 -8.32 0.93
CA GLN A 62 4.70 -9.12 1.20
C GLN A 62 4.45 -10.19 0.14
N VAL A 63 4.86 -9.97 -1.11
CA VAL A 63 4.77 -10.99 -2.17
C VAL A 63 5.53 -12.28 -1.86
N LYS A 64 6.56 -12.21 -1.01
CA LYS A 64 7.39 -13.35 -0.61
C LYS A 64 6.98 -13.93 0.74
N GLU A 65 6.35 -13.14 1.60
CA GLU A 65 6.07 -13.50 3.00
C GLU A 65 4.75 -14.26 3.19
N VAL A 66 3.80 -14.12 2.26
CA VAL A 66 2.52 -14.85 2.30
C VAL A 66 2.35 -15.71 1.05
N ASN A 67 1.37 -16.62 1.07
CA ASN A 67 0.92 -17.31 -0.13
C ASN A 67 0.61 -16.25 -1.20
N GLY A 68 1.52 -16.14 -2.17
CA GLY A 68 1.49 -15.05 -3.15
C GLY A 68 0.27 -15.12 -4.06
N ILE A 69 0.20 -14.21 -5.01
CA ILE A 69 -0.96 -14.05 -5.92
C ILE A 69 -1.00 -15.17 -7.01
N GLY A 70 -0.18 -16.22 -6.87
CA GLY A 70 0.00 -17.31 -7.83
C GLY A 70 0.58 -16.85 -9.17
N VAL A 71 0.87 -17.81 -10.06
CA VAL A 71 1.46 -17.55 -11.40
C VAL A 71 0.58 -16.68 -12.30
N ARG A 72 -0.73 -16.67 -12.07
CA ARG A 72 -1.69 -15.84 -12.83
C ARG A 72 -1.84 -14.42 -12.28
N ALA A 73 -1.22 -14.10 -11.15
CA ALA A 73 -1.28 -12.79 -10.50
C ALA A 73 -2.71 -12.22 -10.31
N ILE A 74 -3.67 -13.08 -9.96
CA ILE A 74 -5.08 -12.70 -9.73
C ILE A 74 -5.30 -12.42 -8.24
N PHE A 75 -5.60 -11.17 -7.91
CA PHE A 75 -6.08 -10.79 -6.58
C PHE A 75 -7.50 -11.32 -6.37
N ARG A 76 -7.77 -11.96 -5.23
CA ARG A 76 -9.00 -12.73 -4.95
C ARG A 76 -9.47 -12.42 -3.54
N THR A 77 -10.69 -12.81 -3.20
CA THR A 77 -11.27 -12.64 -1.85
C THR A 77 -10.36 -13.20 -0.75
N VAL A 78 -9.71 -14.36 -0.98
CA VAL A 78 -8.75 -14.96 -0.04
C VAL A 78 -7.54 -14.06 0.28
N HIS A 79 -7.23 -13.11 -0.60
CA HIS A 79 -6.12 -12.17 -0.44
C HIS A 79 -6.52 -10.88 0.29
N LEU A 80 -7.82 -10.59 0.46
CA LEU A 80 -8.30 -9.35 1.10
C LEU A 80 -7.87 -9.24 2.56
N ASN A 81 -7.85 -10.37 3.27
CA ASN A 81 -7.45 -10.43 4.68
C ASN A 81 -5.95 -10.69 4.86
N SER A 82 -5.17 -10.64 3.78
CA SER A 82 -3.74 -10.89 3.77
C SER A 82 -2.94 -9.62 3.50
N THR A 83 -1.72 -9.56 4.03
CA THR A 83 -0.79 -8.45 3.83
C THR A 83 -0.32 -8.30 2.38
N ILE A 84 -0.61 -9.28 1.50
CA ILE A 84 -0.36 -9.19 0.06
C ILE A 84 -1.02 -7.98 -0.61
N GLN A 85 -2.07 -7.42 0.00
CA GLN A 85 -2.69 -6.17 -0.46
C GLN A 85 -1.69 -5.00 -0.54
N PHE A 86 -0.70 -4.96 0.36
CA PHE A 86 0.30 -3.88 0.38
C PHE A 86 1.17 -3.91 -0.88
N PHE A 87 1.64 -5.11 -1.25
CA PHE A 87 2.37 -5.32 -2.50
C PHE A 87 1.49 -4.99 -3.72
N THR A 88 0.25 -5.47 -3.71
CA THR A 88 -0.68 -5.29 -4.84
C THR A 88 -0.94 -3.81 -5.11
N ARG A 89 -1.12 -2.99 -4.07
CA ARG A 89 -1.29 -1.52 -4.20
C ARG A 89 -0.09 -0.83 -4.84
N VAL A 90 1.14 -1.18 -4.45
CA VAL A 90 2.36 -0.61 -5.05
C VAL A 90 2.50 -1.03 -6.52
N ARG A 91 2.05 -2.24 -6.87
CA ARG A 91 2.08 -2.74 -8.25
C ARG A 91 0.95 -2.17 -9.13
N GLN A 92 -0.24 -1.95 -8.56
CA GLN A 92 -1.48 -1.68 -9.28
C GLN A 92 -1.68 -0.20 -9.64
N SER A 93 -0.66 0.65 -9.51
CA SER A 93 -0.67 2.07 -9.85
C SER A 93 -0.90 2.38 -11.34
N GLY A 94 -2.02 1.90 -11.89
CA GLY A 94 -2.43 2.02 -13.28
C GLY A 94 -3.54 1.09 -13.76
N ILE A 95 -4.25 0.36 -12.87
CA ILE A 95 -5.40 -0.48 -13.28
C ILE A 95 -6.65 -0.01 -12.53
N ASN A 96 -7.59 0.55 -13.29
CA ASN A 96 -8.93 0.96 -12.84
C ASN A 96 -9.58 -0.18 -12.05
N THR A 97 -9.91 0.07 -10.78
CA THR A 97 -10.36 -0.93 -9.79
C THR A 97 -11.71 -1.57 -10.11
N THR A 98 -12.41 -1.08 -11.14
CA THR A 98 -13.68 -1.62 -11.65
C THR A 98 -13.56 -3.05 -12.24
N LYS A 99 -12.34 -3.59 -12.39
CA LYS A 99 -12.10 -4.96 -12.88
C LYS A 99 -11.76 -6.00 -11.81
N ILE A 100 -11.85 -5.67 -10.52
CA ILE A 100 -11.92 -6.71 -9.49
C ILE A 100 -13.40 -7.14 -9.43
N LYS A 101 -13.83 -7.92 -10.43
CA LYS A 101 -15.12 -8.60 -10.37
C LYS A 101 -15.08 -9.52 -9.16
N GLN A 102 -15.89 -9.20 -8.16
CA GLN A 102 -16.39 -10.17 -7.20
C GLN A 102 -17.18 -11.20 -8.00
N THR A 103 -16.55 -12.34 -8.28
CA THR A 103 -17.23 -13.60 -8.61
C THR A 103 -16.90 -14.56 -7.51
#